data_AF-U2EN47-F1
#
_entry.id   AF-U2EN47-F1
#
_cell.length_a   1.000
_cell.length_b   1.000
_cell.length_c   1.000
_cell.angle_alpha   90.00
_cell.angle_beta   90.00
_cell.angle_gamma   90.00
#
_symmetry.space_group_name_H-M   'P 1'
#
loop_
_entity.id
_entity.type
_entity.pdbx_description
1 polymer ?
#
loop_
_entity_poly.entity_id
_entity_poly.type
_entity_poly.pdbx_seq_one_letter_code
_entity_poly.pdbx_strand_id
1 'polypeptide(L)'
;MKTLAVIRASLDRVLEAIVVVLMIALALVVTAGFASRLMNMPMSWTGEVAATGLAWLTYYGGALAASKGAHITCPNIVNMMPPALRVPVIVVAEVFTIAFFVLLAWTGYQVMVILEGSSLVSLPSVSQQLTQ
;
A
#
# COMPACT_ATOMS: atom_id res chain seq x y z
N MET A 1 0.98 -27.61 11.13
CA MET A 1 1.98 -26.54 11.35
C MET A 1 2.86 -26.28 10.12
N LYS A 2 3.47 -27.30 9.47
CA LYS A 2 4.29 -27.11 8.25
C LYS A 2 3.55 -26.43 7.08
N THR A 3 2.27 -26.75 6.86
CA THR A 3 1.45 -26.16 5.79
C THR A 3 1.26 -24.64 5.93
N LEU A 4 0.91 -24.17 7.13
CA LEU A 4 0.75 -22.73 7.41
C LEU A 4 2.06 -21.95 7.23
N ALA A 5 3.18 -22.55 7.65
CA ALA A 5 4.50 -21.95 7.49
C ALA A 5 4.90 -21.83 6.01
N VAL A 6 4.59 -22.84 5.19
CA VAL A 6 4.84 -22.81 3.74
C VAL A 6 3.96 -21.77 3.05
N ILE A 7 2.67 -21.69 3.40
CA ILE A 7 1.75 -20.69 2.84
C ILE A 7 2.23 -19.28 3.14
N ARG A 8 2.59 -18.99 4.40
CA ARG A 8 3.12 -17.68 4.80
C ARG A 8 4.40 -17.34 4.04
N ALA A 9 5.35 -18.27 3.98
CA ALA A 9 6.61 -18.04 3.27
C ALA A 9 6.40 -17.78 1.77
N SER A 10 5.46 -18.49 1.14
CA SER A 10 5.10 -18.24 -0.26
C SER A 10 4.43 -16.87 -0.44
N LEU A 11 3.50 -16.50 0.45
CA LEU A 11 2.85 -15.18 0.42
C LEU A 11 3.87 -14.06 0.55
N ASP A 12 4.79 -14.18 1.50
CA ASP A 12 5.84 -13.18 1.75
C ASP A 12 6.74 -12.99 0.52
N ARG A 13 7.12 -14.08 -0.16
CA ARG A 13 7.93 -13.99 -1.40
C ARG A 13 7.18 -13.33 -2.55
N VAL A 14 5.90 -13.67 -2.73
CA VAL A 14 5.07 -13.07 -3.79
C VAL A 14 4.92 -11.57 -3.52
N LEU A 15 4.62 -11.21 -2.28
CA LEU A 15 4.45 -9.83 -1.87
C LEU A 15 5.75 -9.03 -2.00
N GLU A 16 6.88 -9.62 -1.64
CA GLU A 16 8.22 -9.03 -1.84
C GLU A 16 8.52 -8.81 -3.32
N ALA A 17 8.23 -9.79 -4.19
CA ALA A 17 8.41 -9.64 -5.63
C ALA A 17 7.56 -8.49 -6.19
N ILE A 18 6.29 -8.40 -5.79
CA ILE A 18 5.38 -7.30 -6.20
C ILE A 18 5.93 -5.95 -5.75
N VAL A 19 6.35 -5.82 -4.49
CA VAL A 19 6.89 -4.58 -3.93
C VAL A 19 8.17 -4.15 -4.65
N VAL A 20 9.08 -5.07 -4.94
CA VAL A 20 10.32 -4.77 -5.68
C VAL A 20 10.01 -4.30 -7.10
N VAL A 21 9.09 -4.98 -7.80
CA VAL A 21 8.66 -4.57 -9.15
C VAL A 21 8.02 -3.19 -9.13
N LEU A 22 7.11 -2.93 -8.18
CA LEU A 22 6.47 -1.62 -8.03
C LEU A 22 7.47 -0.52 -7.69
N MET A 23 8.44 -0.78 -6.82
CA MET A 23 9.52 0.16 -6.48
C MET A 23 10.34 0.54 -7.72
N ILE A 24 10.77 -0.44 -8.50
CA ILE A 24 11.55 -0.19 -9.71
C ILE A 24 10.72 0.57 -10.74
N ALA A 25 9.47 0.14 -10.97
CA ALA A 25 8.56 0.80 -11.91
C ALA A 25 8.30 2.27 -11.50
N LEU A 26 8.00 2.51 -10.22
CA LEU A 26 7.76 3.85 -9.69
C LEU A 26 9.01 4.73 -9.83
N ALA A 27 10.19 4.21 -9.49
CA ALA A 27 11.45 4.94 -9.66
C ALA A 27 11.67 5.35 -11.13
N LEU A 28 11.46 4.44 -12.07
CA LEU A 28 11.59 4.72 -13.50
C LEU A 28 10.59 5.79 -13.97
N VAL A 29 9.32 5.69 -13.57
CA VAL A 29 8.28 6.67 -13.95
C VAL A 29 8.59 8.05 -13.39
N VAL A 30 9.00 8.15 -12.13
CA VAL A 30 9.36 9.42 -11.49
C VAL A 30 10.61 10.02 -12.13
N THR A 31 11.64 9.22 -12.41
CA THR A 31 12.85 9.68 -13.10
C THR A 31 12.53 10.16 -14.52
N ALA A 32 11.70 9.43 -15.26
CA ALA A 32 11.24 9.84 -16.60
C ALA A 32 10.43 11.15 -16.53
N GLY A 33 9.53 11.28 -15.57
CA GLY A 33 8.76 12.50 -15.33
C GLY A 33 9.67 13.69 -15.03
N PHE A 34 10.68 13.51 -14.17
CA PHE A 34 11.69 14.54 -13.87
C PHE A 34 12.51 14.92 -15.11
N ALA A 35 13.03 13.94 -15.86
CA ALA A 35 13.80 14.18 -17.08
C ALA A 35 12.98 14.93 -18.15
N SER A 36 11.70 14.57 -18.32
CA SER A 36 10.81 15.23 -19.27
C SER A 36 10.62 16.72 -18.97
N ARG A 37 10.53 17.08 -17.68
CA ARG A 37 10.43 18.48 -17.23
C ARG A 37 11.72 19.24 -17.45
N LEU A 38 12.87 18.60 -17.28
CA LEU A 38 14.18 19.21 -17.56
C LEU A 38 14.34 19.56 -19.05
N MET A 39 13.76 18.74 -19.93
CA MET A 39 13.77 18.97 -21.38
C MET A 39 12.66 19.94 -21.86
N ASN A 40 11.96 20.62 -20.96
CA ASN A 40 10.80 21.48 -21.25
C ASN A 40 9.66 20.77 -22.03
N MET A 41 9.55 19.45 -21.90
CA MET A 41 8.50 18.63 -22.51
C MET A 41 7.76 17.82 -21.42
N PRO A 42 6.95 18.47 -20.57
CA PRO A 42 6.35 17.80 -19.41
C PRO A 42 5.34 16.73 -19.84
N MET A 43 5.60 15.49 -19.45
CA MET A 43 4.67 14.37 -19.67
C MET A 43 3.66 14.26 -18.53
N SER A 44 2.42 14.70 -18.75
CA SER A 44 1.38 14.74 -17.70
C SER A 44 1.03 13.36 -17.11
N TRP A 45 1.05 12.31 -17.94
CA TRP A 45 0.72 10.94 -17.52
C TRP A 45 1.67 10.39 -16.45
N THR A 46 2.92 10.87 -16.39
CA THR A 46 3.90 10.39 -15.39
C THR A 46 3.45 10.72 -13.97
N GLY A 47 2.72 11.81 -13.76
CA GLY A 47 2.18 12.18 -12.45
C GLY A 47 1.07 11.24 -11.98
N GLU A 48 0.12 10.93 -12.86
CA GLU A 48 -0.99 10.02 -12.56
C GLU A 48 -0.48 8.59 -12.29
N VAL A 49 0.40 8.07 -13.17
CA VAL A 49 0.98 6.73 -13.00
C VAL A 49 1.86 6.64 -11.76
N ALA A 50 2.63 7.69 -11.43
CA ALA A 50 3.42 7.70 -10.20
C ALA A 50 2.53 7.71 -8.94
N ALA A 51 1.45 8.50 -8.93
CA ALA A 51 0.52 8.55 -7.81
C ALA A 51 -0.18 7.19 -7.61
N THR A 52 -0.67 6.57 -8.69
CA THR A 52 -1.23 5.21 -8.67
C THR A 52 -0.19 4.19 -8.19
N GLY A 53 1.01 4.18 -8.77
CA GLY A 53 2.07 3.24 -8.41
C GLY A 53 2.50 3.38 -6.94
N LEU A 54 2.56 4.60 -6.42
CA LEU A 54 2.85 4.88 -5.02
C LEU A 54 1.73 4.39 -4.09
N ALA A 55 0.46 4.56 -4.48
CA ALA A 55 -0.67 4.04 -3.70
C ALA A 55 -0.60 2.50 -3.58
N TRP A 56 -0.37 1.81 -4.71
CA TRP A 56 -0.17 0.35 -4.73
C TRP A 56 1.03 -0.08 -3.88
N LEU A 57 2.17 0.61 -4.04
CA LEU A 57 3.37 0.34 -3.26
C LEU A 57 3.14 0.52 -1.75
N THR A 58 2.34 1.50 -1.35
CA THR A 58 2.00 1.77 0.05
C THR A 58 1.24 0.60 0.68
N TYR A 59 0.22 0.08 -0.01
CA TYR A 59 -0.58 -1.04 0.51
C TYR A 59 0.20 -2.36 0.52
N TYR A 60 0.85 -2.73 -0.58
CA TYR A 60 1.62 -3.98 -0.62
C TYR A 60 2.89 -3.92 0.25
N GLY A 61 3.57 -2.77 0.28
CA GLY A 61 4.71 -2.54 1.17
C GLY A 61 4.32 -2.56 2.64
N GLY A 62 3.18 -1.96 2.99
CA GLY A 62 2.61 -2.03 4.34
C GLY A 62 2.26 -3.45 4.76
N ALA A 63 1.62 -4.22 3.88
CA ALA A 63 1.31 -5.63 4.13
C ALA A 63 2.59 -6.48 4.31
N LEU A 64 3.65 -6.21 3.53
CA LEU A 64 4.94 -6.90 3.65
C LEU A 64 5.62 -6.57 4.97
N ALA A 65 5.61 -5.29 5.36
CA ALA A 65 6.13 -4.84 6.63
C ALA A 65 5.38 -5.48 7.80
N ALA A 66 4.04 -5.57 7.73
CA ALA A 66 3.22 -6.24 8.73
C ALA A 66 3.55 -7.74 8.84
N SER A 67 3.66 -8.46 7.72
CA SER A 67 4.02 -9.89 7.75
C SER A 67 5.41 -10.13 8.32
N LYS A 68 6.39 -9.26 8.01
CA LYS A 68 7.76 -9.36 8.55
C LYS A 68 7.91 -8.84 9.99
N GLY A 69 6.83 -8.36 10.62
CA GLY A 69 6.89 -7.75 11.95
C GLY A 69 7.68 -6.43 12.00
N ALA A 70 7.88 -5.81 10.84
CA ALA A 70 8.56 -4.52 10.66
C ALA A 70 7.59 -3.34 10.60
N HIS A 71 6.29 -3.57 10.78
CA HIS A 71 5.32 -2.48 10.88
C HIS A 71 5.60 -1.66 12.14
N ILE A 72 5.56 -0.35 12.00
CA ILE A 72 5.99 0.58 13.04
C ILE A 72 5.15 0.33 14.29
N THR A 73 5.80 -0.17 15.33
CA THR A 73 5.19 -0.46 16.63
C THR A 73 5.91 0.37 17.68
N CYS A 74 5.23 0.71 18.77
CA CYS A 74 5.84 1.41 19.90
C CYS A 74 5.94 0.51 21.15
N PRO A 75 6.77 -0.55 21.14
CA PRO A 75 6.83 -1.53 22.22
C PRO A 75 7.33 -0.91 23.53
N ASN A 76 8.19 0.11 23.46
CA ASN A 76 8.72 0.78 24.66
C ASN A 76 7.61 1.44 25.49
N ILE A 77 6.65 2.11 24.86
CA ILE A 77 5.52 2.74 25.56
C ILE A 77 4.68 1.67 26.28
N VAL A 78 4.41 0.56 25.61
CA VAL A 78 3.63 -0.56 26.20
C VAL A 78 4.40 -1.21 27.35
N ASN A 79 5.72 -1.37 27.23
CA ASN A 79 6.56 -1.96 28.26
C ASN A 79 6.70 -1.09 29.51
N MET A 80 6.57 0.23 29.38
CA MET A 80 6.54 1.17 30.51
C MET A 80 5.23 1.14 31.32
N MET A 81 4.17 0.52 30.77
CA MET A 81 2.87 0.42 31.46
C MET A 81 2.84 -0.70 32.52
N PRO A 82 1.99 -0.56 33.56
CA PRO A 82 1.70 -1.63 34.51
C PRO A 82 1.26 -2.93 33.80
N PRO A 83 1.62 -4.13 34.28
CA PRO A 83 1.31 -5.40 33.62
C PRO A 83 -0.17 -5.59 33.26
N ALA A 84 -1.08 -5.08 34.10
CA ALA A 84 -2.52 -5.16 33.90
C ALA A 84 -3.04 -4.36 32.69
N LEU A 85 -2.33 -3.30 32.27
CA LEU A 85 -2.74 -2.41 31.18
C LEU A 85 -2.14 -2.79 29.83
N ARG A 86 -1.11 -3.65 29.80
CA ARG A 86 -0.41 -4.03 28.56
C ARG A 86 -1.34 -4.74 27.57
N VAL A 87 -2.07 -5.76 28.05
CA VAL A 87 -2.95 -6.56 27.19
C VAL A 87 -4.15 -5.74 26.67
N PRO A 88 -4.90 -4.99 27.51
CA PRO A 88 -5.99 -4.15 27.02
C PRO A 88 -5.55 -3.13 25.96
N VAL A 89 -4.41 -2.47 26.15
CA VAL A 89 -3.92 -1.46 25.20
C VAL A 89 -3.54 -2.09 23.86
N ILE A 90 -2.88 -3.26 23.86
CA ILE A 90 -2.58 -4.00 22.63
C ILE A 90 -3.87 -4.41 21.91
N VAL A 91 -4.86 -4.94 22.64
CA VAL A 91 -6.14 -5.35 22.06
C VAL A 91 -6.88 -4.16 21.45
N VAL A 92 -6.90 -3.02 22.14
CA VAL A 92 -7.52 -1.79 21.62
C VAL A 92 -6.81 -1.30 20.36
N ALA A 93 -5.48 -1.29 20.35
CA ALA A 93 -4.71 -0.93 19.16
C ALA A 93 -5.01 -1.85 17.98
N GLU A 94 -5.10 -3.16 18.22
CA GLU A 94 -5.43 -4.14 17.18
C GLU A 94 -6.86 -3.94 16.64
N VAL A 95 -7.82 -3.65 17.52
CA VAL A 95 -9.20 -3.33 17.12
C VAL A 95 -9.24 -2.07 16.24
N PHE A 96 -8.47 -1.03 16.57
CA PHE A 96 -8.38 0.16 15.73
C PHE A 96 -7.75 -0.13 14.37
N THR A 97 -6.70 -0.95 14.32
CA THR A 97 -6.07 -1.39 13.06
C THR A 97 -7.07 -2.14 12.18
N ILE A 98 -7.81 -3.11 12.74
CA ILE A 98 -8.83 -3.87 12.02
C ILE A 98 -9.94 -2.94 11.54
N ALA A 99 -10.45 -2.06 12.41
CA ALA A 99 -11.49 -1.10 12.04
C ALA A 99 -11.04 -0.16 10.92
N PHE A 100 -9.80 0.30 10.95
CA PHE A 100 -9.20 1.12 9.89
C PHE A 100 -9.15 0.37 8.56
N PHE A 101 -8.69 -0.89 8.53
CA PHE A 101 -8.68 -1.68 7.30
C PHE A 101 -10.09 -2.00 6.77
N VAL A 102 -11.06 -2.25 7.65
CA VAL A 102 -12.46 -2.44 7.26
C VAL A 102 -13.02 -1.15 6.63
N LEU A 103 -12.74 0.00 7.25
CA LEU A 103 -13.14 1.29 6.71
C LEU A 103 -12.51 1.53 5.33
N LEU A 104 -11.20 1.30 5.18
CA LEU A 104 -10.52 1.45 3.89
C LEU A 104 -11.11 0.53 2.82
N ALA A 105 -11.38 -0.73 3.14
CA ALA A 105 -11.99 -1.67 2.20
C ALA A 105 -13.39 -1.21 1.77
N TRP A 106 -14.19 -0.72 2.71
CA TRP A 106 -15.53 -0.20 2.44
C TRP A 106 -15.48 1.05 1.56
N THR A 107 -14.66 2.04 1.93
CA THR A 107 -14.53 3.28 1.16
C THR A 107 -13.92 3.03 -0.22
N GLY A 108 -12.95 2.12 -0.32
CA GLY A 108 -12.35 1.71 -1.59
C GLY A 108 -13.39 1.09 -2.53
N TYR A 109 -14.25 0.22 -2.00
CA TYR A 109 -15.37 -0.33 -2.76
C TYR A 109 -16.35 0.77 -3.24
N GLN A 110 -16.71 1.72 -2.38
CA GLN A 110 -17.56 2.84 -2.78
C GLN A 110 -16.93 3.68 -3.91
N VAL A 111 -15.63 3.96 -3.81
CA VAL A 111 -14.89 4.70 -4.84
C VAL A 111 -14.89 3.92 -6.16
N MET A 112 -14.66 2.60 -6.13
CA MET A 112 -14.69 1.76 -7.34
C MET A 112 -16.02 1.78 -8.08
N VAL A 113 -17.13 1.81 -7.35
CA VAL A 113 -18.49 1.92 -7.92
C VAL A 113 -18.73 3.33 -8.48
N ILE A 114 -18.27 4.38 -7.79
CA ILE A 114 -18.43 5.76 -8.26
C ILE A 114 -17.62 6.02 -9.54
N LEU A 115 -16.47 5.38 -9.68
CA LEU A 115 -15.57 5.51 -10.82
C LEU A 115 -15.90 4.55 -11.98
N GLU A 116 -17.07 3.90 -11.96
CA GLU A 116 -17.52 3.07 -13.08
C GLU A 116 -17.58 3.89 -14.38
N GLY A 117 -16.84 3.44 -15.40
CA GLY A 117 -16.80 4.08 -16.72
C GLY A 117 -15.87 5.29 -16.83
N SER A 118 -15.15 5.70 -15.78
CA SER A 118 -14.16 6.78 -15.86
C SER A 118 -12.76 6.28 -16.27
N SER A 119 -12.05 7.10 -17.04
CA SER A 119 -10.67 6.86 -17.47
C SER A 119 -9.71 7.86 -16.83
N LEU A 120 -8.41 7.54 -16.83
CA LEU A 120 -7.38 8.50 -16.47
C LEU A 120 -7.46 9.75 -17.36
N VAL A 121 -7.14 10.90 -16.78
CA VAL A 121 -7.23 12.19 -17.47
C VAL A 121 -6.14 12.28 -18.54
N SER A 122 -4.93 11.86 -18.20
CA SER A 122 -3.79 11.85 -19.12
C SER A 122 -3.71 10.60 -20.00
N LEU A 123 -4.40 9.50 -19.63
CA LEU A 123 -4.40 8.22 -20.36
C LEU A 123 -5.83 7.70 -20.57
N PRO A 124 -6.56 8.21 -21.58
CA PRO A 124 -7.98 7.89 -21.78
C PRO A 124 -8.26 6.40 -22.07
N SER A 125 -7.25 5.65 -22.51
CA SER A 125 -7.35 4.20 -22.75
C SER A 125 -7.27 3.36 -21.47
N VAL A 126 -6.89 3.95 -20.33
CA VAL A 126 -6.75 3.25 -19.04
C VAL A 126 -7.92 3.62 -18.14
N SER A 127 -8.72 2.63 -17.76
CA SER A 127 -9.82 2.81 -16.81
C SER A 127 -9.30 3.11 -15.41
N GLN A 128 -9.95 4.05 -14.70
CA GLN A 128 -9.61 4.36 -13.32
C GLN A 128 -9.86 3.19 -12.37
N GLN A 129 -10.83 2.32 -12.67
CA GLN A 129 -11.12 1.13 -11.88
C GLN A 129 -9.95 0.15 -11.80
N LEU A 130 -9.08 0.11 -12.82
CA LEU A 130 -7.90 -0.74 -12.79
C LEU A 130 -6.80 -0.17 -11.87
N THR A 131 -6.86 1.13 -11.60
CA THR A 131 -5.81 1.87 -10.90
C THR A 131 -6.07 2.11 -9.42
N GLN A 132 -7.32 1.97 -8.97
CA GLN A 132 -7.75 2.17 -7.58
C GLN A 132 -7.80 0.84 -6.83
#